data_AF-A0A975D8Q8-F1
#
_entry.id   AF-A0A975D8Q8-F1
#
_cell.length_a   1.000
_cell.length_b   1.000
_cell.length_c   1.000
_cell.angle_alpha   90.00
_cell.angle_beta   90.00
_cell.angle_gamma   90.00
#
_symmetry.space_group_name_H-M   'P 1'
#
loop_
_entity.id
_entity.type
_entity.pdbx_description
1 polymer ?
#
loop_
_entity_poly.entity_id
_entity_poly.type
_entity_poly.pdbx_seq_one_letter_code
_entity_poly.pdbx_strand_id
1 'polypeptide(L)'
;MSVTDTMHPLRRHGVRAGLIASALLLAGAGVAFAKGFAWPDGDKVAALLKARLPKTEVSKVDCSRIGGLCEVVAGSNLFYVDSSARYLVIGRVYDMESRQDLTAARLLELNPAMLLGGAASSRSTDGEDLAAPAVASPAAAARGERMRARPDRILSLAGLPKSGAIVWGAASGPTVTVFSDFTCSYCRALSGVLAELNVRVVERPISILGSRALSELVYCAKDPARALRRAYAGDTLEPASCDTSGLDANERFATANGIAGTPVIVRSDGAMIEGFRPKETLAAWLKGAR
;
A
#
# COMPACT_ATOMS: atom_id res chain seq x y z
N MET A 1 -29.14 48.64 -35.35
CA MET A 1 -29.25 49.72 -36.36
C MET A 1 -29.73 50.94 -35.58
N SER A 2 -29.05 52.06 -35.40
CA SER A 2 -27.88 52.70 -36.02
C SER A 2 -27.28 53.57 -34.90
N VAL A 3 -25.97 53.53 -34.66
CA VAL A 3 -24.96 54.47 -35.21
C VAL A 3 -24.91 55.78 -34.39
N THR A 4 -23.77 55.94 -33.70
CA THR A 4 -22.93 57.14 -33.44
C THR A 4 -23.64 58.47 -33.10
N ASP A 5 -23.13 59.37 -32.28
CA ASP A 5 -21.82 60.01 -32.33
C ASP A 5 -21.91 61.18 -31.34
N THR A 6 -20.81 61.61 -30.74
CA THR A 6 -20.45 63.03 -30.48
C THR A 6 -19.33 63.11 -29.44
N MET A 7 -18.10 63.23 -29.94
CA MET A 7 -17.05 63.97 -29.24
C MET A 7 -17.10 65.45 -29.65
N HIS A 8 -16.94 66.35 -28.67
CA HIS A 8 -16.56 67.75 -28.84
C HIS A 8 -15.77 68.22 -27.60
N PRO A 9 -14.98 69.30 -27.68
CA PRO A 9 -13.53 69.17 -27.68
C PRO A 9 -12.83 70.20 -26.77
N LEU A 10 -11.49 70.15 -26.80
CA LEU A 10 -10.57 71.29 -26.62
C LEU A 10 -10.67 72.14 -25.34
N ARG A 11 -9.59 72.09 -24.55
CA ARG A 11 -8.87 73.34 -24.25
C ARG A 11 -7.38 73.13 -23.98
N ARG A 12 -6.57 73.58 -24.94
CA ARG A 12 -5.15 73.91 -24.79
C ARG A 12 -5.01 75.02 -23.75
N HIS A 13 -3.92 75.04 -22.99
CA HIS A 13 -3.06 76.23 -22.81
C HIS A 13 -1.80 75.90 -21.98
N GLY A 14 -0.66 76.41 -22.43
CA GLY A 14 0.46 76.76 -21.57
C GLY A 14 1.60 75.76 -21.45
N VAL A 15 2.33 75.49 -22.54
CA VAL A 15 3.71 74.98 -22.43
C VAL A 15 4.61 76.11 -21.94
N ARG A 16 5.19 75.96 -20.75
CA ARG A 16 6.44 76.64 -20.39
C ARG A 16 7.47 75.58 -20.02
N ALA A 17 8.44 75.44 -20.90
CA ALA A 17 9.61 74.60 -20.73
C ALA A 17 10.50 75.15 -19.60
N GLY A 18 10.82 74.30 -18.64
CA GLY A 18 11.83 74.54 -17.61
C GLY A 18 12.47 73.19 -17.30
N LEU A 19 13.60 72.92 -17.95
CA LEU A 19 14.47 71.76 -17.71
C LEU A 19 15.07 71.87 -16.30
N ILE A 20 14.67 70.98 -15.38
CA ILE A 20 15.53 70.52 -14.29
C ILE A 20 15.28 69.02 -14.11
N ALA A 21 16.33 68.24 -14.34
CA ALA A 21 16.38 66.80 -14.20
C ALA A 21 16.09 66.37 -12.75
N SER A 22 15.22 65.37 -12.58
CA SER A 22 15.20 64.48 -11.41
C SER A 22 14.35 63.27 -11.76
N ALA A 23 15.02 62.22 -12.22
CA ALA A 23 14.44 60.88 -12.30
C ALA A 23 14.31 60.33 -10.87
N LEU A 24 13.09 60.22 -10.36
CA LEU A 24 12.78 59.33 -9.24
C LEU A 24 11.35 58.79 -9.39
N LEU A 25 11.33 57.48 -9.61
CA LEU A 25 10.17 56.61 -9.73
C LEU A 25 9.33 56.65 -8.45
N LEU A 26 8.02 56.87 -8.59
CA LEU A 26 7.00 56.51 -7.60
C LEU A 26 5.83 55.86 -8.33
N ALA A 27 6.04 54.61 -8.75
CA ALA A 27 4.98 53.64 -8.98
C ALA A 27 4.99 52.66 -7.81
N GLY A 28 4.18 52.95 -6.79
CA GLY A 28 3.84 52.04 -5.69
C GLY A 28 2.46 52.49 -5.17
N ALA A 29 1.47 51.64 -4.93
CA ALA A 29 1.54 50.27 -4.49
C ALA A 29 0.40 49.42 -5.11
N GLY A 30 0.78 48.39 -5.86
CA GLY A 30 -0.04 47.20 -6.07
C GLY A 30 0.80 46.02 -5.63
N VAL A 31 0.84 45.74 -4.32
CA VAL A 31 1.64 44.63 -3.78
C VAL A 31 0.74 43.67 -3.01
N ALA A 32 0.89 42.41 -3.43
CA ALA A 32 0.74 41.17 -2.67
C ALA A 32 -0.64 40.55 -2.49
N PHE A 33 -1.06 39.76 -3.49
CA PHE A 33 -1.60 38.42 -3.23
C PHE A 33 -0.98 37.40 -4.21
N ALA A 34 0.31 37.14 -4.03
CA ALA A 34 0.94 35.94 -4.55
C ALA A 34 1.81 35.31 -3.45
N LYS A 35 1.18 34.97 -2.32
CA LYS A 35 1.75 33.92 -1.48
C LYS A 35 1.46 32.60 -2.19
N GLY A 36 2.43 32.18 -3.00
CA GLY A 36 2.41 30.85 -3.60
C GLY A 36 2.23 29.78 -2.52
N PHE A 37 1.57 28.69 -2.88
CA PHE A 37 1.45 27.50 -2.03
C PHE A 37 2.87 26.98 -1.74
N ALA A 38 3.41 27.35 -0.58
CA ALA A 38 4.73 26.95 -0.16
C ALA A 38 4.63 25.56 0.46
N TRP A 39 5.26 24.59 -0.18
CA TRP A 39 5.40 23.25 0.37
C TRP A 39 6.17 23.31 1.71
N PRO A 40 5.82 22.48 2.70
CA PRO A 40 6.55 22.42 3.95
C PRO A 40 8.04 22.12 3.73
N ASP A 41 8.88 22.78 4.52
CA ASP A 41 10.32 22.57 4.51
C ASP A 41 10.67 21.18 5.07
N GLY A 42 11.11 20.27 4.19
CA GLY A 42 11.39 18.88 4.52
C GLY A 42 12.50 18.72 5.57
N ASP A 43 13.46 19.63 5.64
CA ASP A 43 14.57 19.57 6.60
C ASP A 43 14.08 19.82 8.03
N LYS A 44 13.12 20.74 8.19
CA LYS A 44 12.49 20.99 9.49
C LYS A 44 11.70 19.77 9.97
N VAL A 45 10.96 19.13 9.05
CA VAL A 45 10.22 17.90 9.34
C VAL A 45 11.17 16.78 9.74
N ALA A 46 12.27 16.59 9.01
CA ALA A 46 13.30 15.60 9.35
C ALA A 46 13.91 15.82 10.74
N ALA A 47 14.22 17.08 11.10
CA ALA A 47 14.75 17.41 12.42
C ALA A 47 13.76 17.10 13.54
N LEU A 48 12.48 17.43 13.35
CA LEU A 48 11.41 17.11 14.29
C LEU A 48 11.20 15.60 14.45
N LEU A 49 11.32 14.84 13.35
CA LEU A 49 11.23 13.39 13.38
C LEU A 49 12.38 12.77 14.15
N LYS A 50 13.61 13.26 14.00
CA LYS A 50 14.76 12.75 14.77
C LYS A 50 14.57 12.94 16.28
N ALA A 51 13.97 14.05 16.69
CA ALA A 51 13.66 14.31 18.10
C ALA A 51 12.57 13.38 18.65
N ARG A 52 11.57 13.02 17.83
CA ARG A 52 10.42 12.20 18.26
C ARG A 52 10.62 10.70 18.08
N LEU A 53 11.42 10.30 17.10
CA LEU A 53 11.70 8.92 16.71
C LEU A 53 13.22 8.65 16.72
N PRO A 54 13.89 8.72 17.88
CA PRO A 54 15.35 8.57 17.97
C PRO A 54 15.86 7.18 17.57
N LYS A 55 14.97 6.18 17.51
CA LYS A 55 15.28 4.79 17.10
C LYS A 55 15.00 4.52 15.62
N THR A 56 14.51 5.50 14.87
CA THR A 56 14.14 5.34 13.46
C THR A 56 15.15 6.06 12.59
N GLU A 57 15.84 5.31 11.73
CA GLU A 57 16.77 5.88 10.76
C GLU A 57 15.98 6.44 9.56
N VAL A 58 15.68 7.75 9.60
CA VAL A 58 15.03 8.45 8.49
C VAL A 58 16.04 8.70 7.38
N SER A 59 15.79 8.10 6.22
CA SER A 59 16.66 8.18 5.04
C SER A 59 16.29 9.34 4.12
N LYS A 60 14.99 9.63 3.96
CA LYS A 60 14.50 10.70 3.08
C LYS A 60 13.15 11.25 3.55
N VAL A 61 12.95 12.55 3.38
CA VAL A 61 11.66 13.23 3.60
C VAL A 61 11.28 14.01 2.34
N ASP A 62 10.08 13.81 1.82
CA ASP A 62 9.54 14.51 0.64
C ASP A 62 8.15 15.07 0.95
N CYS A 63 8.08 16.40 1.13
CA CYS A 63 6.83 17.11 1.40
C CYS A 63 6.15 17.64 0.13
N SER A 64 6.70 17.41 -1.07
CA SER A 64 6.26 18.07 -2.31
C SER A 64 5.18 17.29 -3.08
N ARG A 65 4.86 16.07 -2.63
CA ARG A 65 4.01 15.14 -3.37
C ARG A 65 2.55 15.22 -2.97
N ILE A 66 2.28 15.35 -1.67
CA ILE A 66 0.93 15.25 -1.12
C ILE A 66 0.65 16.51 -0.29
N GLY A 67 -0.38 17.26 -0.66
CA GLY A 67 -0.74 18.48 0.07
C GLY A 67 -0.96 18.21 1.55
N GLY A 68 -0.15 18.82 2.41
CA GLY A 68 -0.27 18.70 3.87
C GLY A 68 0.37 17.45 4.49
N LEU A 69 0.92 16.53 3.70
CA LEU A 69 1.63 15.36 4.18
C LEU A 69 3.03 15.26 3.57
N CYS A 70 3.99 14.89 4.40
CA CYS A 70 5.34 14.56 3.99
C CYS A 70 5.51 13.04 3.98
N GLU A 71 6.02 12.53 2.86
CA GLU A 71 6.48 11.17 2.73
C GLU A 71 7.82 11.00 3.47
N VAL A 72 7.92 9.94 4.27
CA VAL A 72 9.13 9.63 5.03
C VAL A 72 9.56 8.19 4.74
N VAL A 73 10.80 8.06 4.28
CA VAL A 73 11.45 6.77 4.03
C VAL A 73 12.38 6.46 5.20
N ALA A 74 12.22 5.29 5.81
CA ALA A 74 13.12 4.78 6.83
C ALA A 74 13.47 3.32 6.55
N GLY A 75 14.64 3.08 5.97
CA GLY A 75 15.04 1.77 5.46
C GLY A 75 14.06 1.29 4.38
N SER A 76 13.42 0.14 4.61
CA SER A 76 12.39 -0.43 3.70
C SER A 76 10.97 0.05 3.99
N ASN A 77 10.77 0.94 4.97
CA ASN A 77 9.44 1.40 5.37
C ASN A 77 9.15 2.78 4.80
N LEU A 78 7.91 2.95 4.34
CA LEU A 78 7.35 4.21 3.86
C LEU A 78 6.17 4.60 4.75
N PHE A 79 6.20 5.78 5.34
CA PHE A 79 5.11 6.33 6.14
C PHE A 79 4.92 7.82 5.87
N TYR A 80 3.81 8.38 6.34
CA TYR A 80 3.46 9.77 6.12
C TYR A 80 3.35 10.52 7.43
N VAL A 81 3.76 11.79 7.43
CA VAL A 81 3.62 12.67 8.58
C VAL A 81 3.07 14.02 8.16
N ASP A 82 2.39 14.71 9.05
CA ASP A 82 1.98 16.09 8.80
C ASP A 82 3.20 17.03 8.90
N SER A 83 3.06 18.27 8.42
CA SER A 83 4.15 19.27 8.42
C SER A 83 4.66 19.63 9.82
N SER A 84 3.87 19.41 10.87
CA SER A 84 4.32 19.58 12.26
C SER A 84 5.03 18.35 12.82
N ALA A 85 5.07 17.24 12.06
CA ALA A 85 5.54 15.91 12.45
C ALA A 85 4.92 15.40 13.76
N ARG A 86 3.72 15.87 14.10
CA ARG A 86 2.99 15.50 15.33
C ARG A 86 2.18 14.23 15.12
N TYR A 87 1.66 14.04 13.92
CA TYR A 87 0.82 12.93 13.53
C TYR A 87 1.56 12.08 12.50
N LEU A 88 1.51 10.77 12.69
CA LEU A 88 2.09 9.77 11.81
C LEU A 88 0.99 8.87 11.29
N VAL A 89 0.99 8.63 9.98
CA VAL A 89 0.02 7.81 9.27
C VAL A 89 0.75 6.63 8.62
N ILE A 90 0.29 5.41 8.94
CA ILE A 90 0.76 4.17 8.32
C ILE A 90 -0.35 3.67 7.40
N GLY A 91 -0.02 3.46 6.13
CA GLY A 91 -1.00 2.99 5.15
C GLY A 91 -0.60 3.33 3.72
N ARG A 92 -1.59 3.36 2.83
CA ARG A 92 -1.42 3.75 1.43
C ARG A 92 -2.19 5.04 1.15
N VAL A 93 -1.61 5.88 0.30
CA VAL A 93 -2.20 7.11 -0.22
C VAL A 93 -2.60 6.85 -1.66
N TYR A 94 -3.90 7.01 -1.91
CA TYR A 94 -4.48 6.97 -3.24
C TYR A 94 -4.71 8.38 -3.72
N ASP A 95 -4.18 8.68 -4.90
CA ASP A 95 -4.64 9.83 -5.65
C ASP A 95 -6.00 9.49 -6.25
N MET A 96 -7.03 10.23 -5.82
CA MET A 96 -8.42 9.96 -6.22
C MET A 96 -8.77 10.54 -7.59
N GLU A 97 -7.95 11.48 -8.09
CA GLU A 97 -8.15 12.13 -9.39
C GLU A 97 -7.57 11.25 -10.50
N SER A 98 -6.31 10.86 -10.37
CA SER A 98 -5.61 9.94 -11.27
C SER A 98 -5.90 8.46 -10.97
N ARG A 99 -6.57 8.15 -9.85
CA ARG A 99 -6.88 6.80 -9.36
C ARG A 99 -5.63 5.94 -9.17
N GLN A 100 -4.52 6.56 -8.82
CA GLN A 100 -3.22 5.92 -8.67
C GLN A 100 -2.90 5.64 -7.20
N ASP A 101 -2.30 4.49 -6.93
CA ASP A 101 -1.70 4.19 -5.63
C ASP A 101 -0.29 4.80 -5.57
N LEU A 102 -0.18 5.98 -4.96
CA LEU A 102 1.08 6.73 -4.89
C LEU A 102 2.10 6.01 -4.01
N THR A 103 1.64 5.37 -2.94
CA THR A 103 2.50 4.62 -2.02
C THR A 103 3.10 3.39 -2.72
N ALA A 104 2.30 2.64 -3.48
CA ALA A 104 2.79 1.47 -4.20
C ALA A 104 3.82 1.86 -5.28
N ALA A 105 3.55 2.93 -6.04
CA ALA A 105 4.50 3.47 -7.02
C ALA A 105 5.84 3.79 -6.35
N ARG A 106 5.79 4.38 -5.15
CA ARG A 106 6.98 4.78 -4.45
C ARG A 106 7.77 3.63 -3.82
N LEU A 107 7.08 2.64 -3.27
CA LEU A 107 7.71 1.42 -2.78
C LEU A 107 8.44 0.66 -3.92
N LEU A 108 7.89 0.69 -5.14
CA LEU A 108 8.55 0.12 -6.32
C LEU A 108 9.82 0.91 -6.71
N GLU A 109 9.78 2.24 -6.65
CA GLU A 109 10.93 3.09 -6.93
C GLU A 109 12.04 2.94 -5.87
N LEU A 110 11.66 2.77 -4.60
CA LEU A 110 12.62 2.60 -3.49
C LEU A 110 13.23 1.20 -3.45
N ASN A 111 12.55 0.19 -3.99
CA ASN A 111 13.04 -1.18 -4.04
C ASN A 111 13.07 -1.74 -5.48
N PRO A 112 13.99 -1.24 -6.34
CA PRO A 112 14.11 -1.70 -7.72
C PRO A 112 14.49 -3.19 -7.83
N ALA A 113 14.99 -3.80 -6.75
CA ALA A 113 15.25 -5.23 -6.69
C ALA A 113 13.96 -6.08 -6.79
N MET A 114 12.78 -5.53 -6.48
CA MET A 114 11.51 -6.20 -6.76
C MET A 114 11.25 -6.39 -8.27
N LEU A 115 11.82 -5.53 -9.12
CA LEU A 115 11.73 -5.65 -10.57
C LEU A 115 12.72 -6.69 -11.13
N LEU A 116 13.75 -7.04 -10.36
CA LEU A 116 14.84 -7.94 -10.79
C LEU A 116 14.76 -9.35 -10.17
N GLY A 117 13.85 -9.57 -9.22
CA GLY A 117 13.68 -10.85 -8.49
C GLY A 117 13.12 -12.03 -9.30
N GLY A 118 13.04 -11.93 -10.63
CA GLY A 118 12.59 -13.01 -11.53
C GLY A 118 13.69 -13.74 -12.28
N ALA A 119 14.95 -13.28 -12.20
CA ALA A 119 16.05 -13.78 -13.06
C ALA A 119 17.25 -14.38 -12.30
N ALA A 120 17.10 -14.67 -11.00
CA ALA A 120 18.17 -15.27 -10.19
C ALA A 120 17.79 -16.69 -9.72
N SER A 121 17.33 -17.54 -10.63
CA SER A 121 17.19 -19.00 -10.41
C SER A 121 17.17 -19.77 -11.74
N SER A 122 18.17 -19.56 -12.60
CA SER A 122 18.61 -20.59 -13.55
C SER A 122 20.05 -20.29 -13.95
N ARG A 123 20.99 -20.84 -13.17
CA ARG A 123 22.37 -20.94 -13.61
C ARG A 123 22.44 -22.19 -14.50
N SER A 124 22.36 -21.98 -15.80
CA SER A 124 22.74 -22.96 -16.83
C SER A 124 23.37 -22.18 -17.98
N THR A 125 24.56 -22.64 -18.34
CA THR A 125 25.51 -22.14 -19.33
C THR A 125 24.89 -21.97 -20.71
N ASP A 126 25.16 -20.85 -21.39
CA ASP A 126 25.94 -20.77 -22.63
C ASP A 126 25.93 -19.31 -23.15
N GLY A 127 27.01 -18.96 -23.88
CA GLY A 127 27.49 -17.59 -24.08
C GLY A 127 26.77 -16.73 -25.13
N GLU A 128 27.35 -15.52 -25.27
CA GLU A 128 27.27 -14.57 -26.38
C GLU A 128 25.90 -13.92 -26.66
N ASP A 129 25.68 -12.71 -26.16
CA ASP A 129 26.03 -11.48 -26.90
C ASP A 129 25.47 -10.24 -26.20
N LEU A 130 26.32 -9.21 -26.11
CA LEU A 130 26.01 -7.90 -25.57
C LEU A 130 25.23 -7.09 -26.61
N ALA A 131 23.94 -6.85 -26.36
CA ALA A 131 23.20 -5.77 -27.02
C ALA A 131 22.26 -5.08 -26.03
N ALA A 132 22.60 -3.82 -25.71
CA ALA A 132 21.74 -2.91 -24.97
C ALA A 132 20.42 -2.68 -25.73
N PRO A 133 19.26 -2.59 -25.05
CA PRO A 133 18.05 -2.21 -25.75
C PRO A 133 17.98 -0.69 -25.89
N ALA A 134 17.75 -0.29 -27.13
CA ALA A 134 17.45 1.07 -27.55
C ALA A 134 16.20 1.63 -26.86
N VAL A 135 16.28 2.91 -26.51
CA VAL A 135 15.15 3.79 -26.20
C VAL A 135 14.15 3.80 -27.37
N ALA A 136 12.90 3.45 -27.08
CA ALA A 136 11.77 3.64 -27.99
C ALA A 136 10.67 4.50 -27.32
N SER A 137 10.16 5.44 -28.12
CA SER A 137 9.31 6.60 -27.81
C SER A 137 7.89 6.27 -27.27
N PRO A 138 7.17 7.26 -26.70
CA PRO A 138 5.89 7.08 -26.04
C PRO A 138 4.73 7.11 -27.04
N ALA A 139 4.27 5.95 -27.48
CA ALA A 139 3.03 5.83 -28.26
C ALA A 139 2.38 4.46 -28.04
N ALA A 140 1.97 4.17 -26.81
CA ALA A 140 1.09 3.04 -26.51
C ALA A 140 0.25 3.25 -25.23
N ALA A 141 -0.11 4.49 -24.91
CA ALA A 141 -1.14 4.77 -23.92
C ALA A 141 -2.52 4.67 -24.60
N ALA A 142 -3.05 3.46 -24.77
CA ALA A 142 -4.48 3.16 -24.95
C ALA A 142 -4.73 1.71 -25.39
N ARG A 143 -4.35 0.72 -24.56
CA ARG A 143 -5.05 -0.56 -24.53
C ARG A 143 -5.15 -0.98 -23.07
N GLY A 144 -6.37 -1.03 -22.56
CA GLY A 144 -6.63 -1.49 -21.20
C GLY A 144 -6.09 -2.90 -21.01
N GLU A 145 -4.93 -3.00 -20.37
CA GLU A 145 -4.49 -4.24 -19.76
C GLU A 145 -5.45 -4.52 -18.60
N ARG A 146 -6.45 -5.35 -18.86
CA ARG A 146 -6.97 -6.23 -17.81
C ARG A 146 -5.73 -6.82 -17.15
N MET A 147 -5.50 -6.48 -15.89
CA MET A 147 -4.58 -7.16 -14.98
C MET A 147 -4.70 -8.65 -15.27
N ARG A 148 -3.81 -9.19 -16.11
CA ARG A 148 -3.77 -10.63 -16.33
C ARG A 148 -3.33 -11.17 -14.99
N ALA A 149 -4.22 -11.89 -14.33
CA ALA A 149 -3.87 -12.65 -13.15
C ALA A 149 -2.55 -13.34 -13.46
N ARG A 150 -1.53 -13.12 -12.61
CA ARG A 150 -0.34 -13.97 -12.64
C ARG A 150 -0.85 -15.41 -12.65
N PRO A 151 -0.30 -16.32 -13.47
CA PRO A 151 -0.78 -17.70 -13.50
C PRO A 151 -0.86 -18.18 -12.06
N ASP A 152 -2.05 -18.66 -11.66
CA ASP A 152 -2.33 -19.10 -10.29
C ASP A 152 -1.18 -20.01 -9.85
N ARG A 153 -0.32 -19.52 -8.95
CA ARG A 153 0.79 -20.30 -8.44
C ARG A 153 0.15 -21.49 -7.72
N ILE A 154 0.62 -22.70 -7.99
CA ILE A 154 0.16 -23.88 -7.26
C ILE A 154 0.98 -23.98 -5.97
N LEU A 155 0.29 -24.08 -4.84
CA LEU A 155 0.87 -24.32 -3.53
C LEU A 155 0.36 -25.66 -3.01
N SER A 156 1.25 -26.66 -3.01
CA SER A 156 0.95 -27.96 -2.44
C SER A 156 0.84 -27.85 -0.91
N LEU A 157 -0.29 -28.26 -0.36
CA LEU A 157 -0.51 -28.34 1.10
C LEU A 157 0.03 -29.66 1.69
N ALA A 158 0.69 -30.49 0.88
CA ALA A 158 1.30 -31.73 1.35
C ALA A 158 2.39 -31.43 2.40
N GLY A 159 2.48 -32.31 3.41
CA GLY A 159 3.45 -32.16 4.50
C GLY A 159 3.00 -31.24 5.64
N LEU A 160 1.87 -30.53 5.52
CA LEU A 160 1.28 -29.83 6.65
C LEU A 160 0.60 -30.81 7.61
N PRO A 161 0.89 -30.74 8.93
CA PRO A 161 0.20 -31.56 9.90
C PRO A 161 -1.25 -31.10 10.08
N LYS A 162 -2.10 -31.99 10.62
CA LYS A 162 -3.47 -31.64 11.03
C LYS A 162 -3.49 -30.64 12.19
N SER A 163 -2.49 -30.70 13.08
CA SER A 163 -2.28 -29.67 14.12
C SER A 163 -1.93 -28.32 13.50
N GLY A 164 -2.17 -27.22 14.22
CA GLY A 164 -1.92 -25.85 13.74
C GLY A 164 -3.04 -25.28 12.85
N ALA A 165 -4.08 -26.06 12.58
CA ALA A 165 -5.27 -25.59 11.87
C ALA A 165 -6.38 -25.17 12.84
N ILE A 166 -7.03 -24.06 12.55
CA ILE A 166 -8.30 -23.64 13.17
C ILE A 166 -9.38 -23.78 12.11
N VAL A 167 -10.30 -24.72 12.32
CA VAL A 167 -11.37 -25.01 11.36
C VAL A 167 -12.63 -24.24 11.74
N TRP A 168 -13.21 -23.52 10.77
CA TRP A 168 -14.46 -22.79 10.94
C TRP A 168 -15.25 -22.68 9.62
N GLY A 169 -16.43 -22.07 9.66
CA GLY A 169 -17.30 -21.91 8.49
C GLY A 169 -18.24 -23.09 8.25
N ALA A 170 -18.69 -23.26 7.00
CA ALA A 170 -19.67 -24.26 6.62
C ALA A 170 -19.03 -25.66 6.51
N ALA A 171 -19.49 -26.61 7.33
CA ALA A 171 -18.88 -27.94 7.39
C ALA A 171 -18.92 -28.71 6.05
N SER A 172 -19.96 -28.51 5.24
CA SER A 172 -20.17 -29.16 3.94
C SER A 172 -19.75 -28.31 2.74
N GLY A 173 -19.15 -27.13 2.96
CA GLY A 173 -18.68 -26.25 1.88
C GLY A 173 -17.35 -26.71 1.29
N PRO A 174 -16.96 -26.22 0.09
CA PRO A 174 -15.62 -26.40 -0.44
C PRO A 174 -14.56 -25.94 0.58
N THR A 175 -13.48 -26.71 0.69
CA THR A 175 -12.42 -26.40 1.66
C THR A 175 -11.44 -25.38 1.10
N VAL A 176 -11.14 -24.36 1.90
CA VAL A 176 -10.09 -23.37 1.63
C VAL A 176 -9.12 -23.35 2.79
N THR A 177 -7.82 -23.39 2.50
CA THR A 177 -6.78 -23.17 3.50
C THR A 177 -6.34 -21.72 3.42
N VAL A 178 -6.28 -21.05 4.58
CA VAL A 178 -5.90 -19.63 4.65
C VAL A 178 -4.67 -19.52 5.54
N PHE A 179 -3.56 -19.05 4.99
CA PHE A 179 -2.42 -18.62 5.79
C PHE A 179 -2.63 -17.17 6.19
N SER A 180 -2.69 -16.92 7.50
CA SER A 180 -3.15 -15.64 8.04
C SER A 180 -2.31 -15.14 9.20
N ASP A 181 -2.58 -13.91 9.60
CA ASP A 181 -2.01 -13.27 10.77
C ASP A 181 -3.11 -12.47 11.48
N PHE A 182 -3.24 -12.61 12.80
CA PHE A 182 -4.34 -12.01 13.56
C PHE A 182 -4.22 -10.49 13.75
N THR A 183 -3.06 -9.87 13.47
CA THR A 183 -2.90 -8.41 13.42
C THR A 183 -3.06 -7.83 12.01
N CYS A 184 -3.22 -8.69 10.99
CA CYS A 184 -3.41 -8.26 9.60
C CYS A 184 -4.84 -7.80 9.33
N SER A 185 -5.02 -6.53 8.97
CA SER A 185 -6.33 -5.95 8.63
C SER A 185 -6.99 -6.62 7.41
N TYR A 186 -6.20 -7.06 6.42
CA TYR A 186 -6.71 -7.80 5.28
C TYR A 186 -7.13 -9.23 5.63
N CYS A 187 -6.50 -9.87 6.62
CA CYS A 187 -6.94 -11.16 7.15
C CYS A 187 -8.29 -11.02 7.86
N ARG A 188 -8.48 -9.96 8.66
CA ARG A 188 -9.78 -9.62 9.26
C ARG A 188 -10.86 -9.36 8.20
N ALA A 189 -10.53 -8.59 7.15
CA ALA A 189 -11.48 -8.34 6.06
C ALA A 189 -11.86 -9.64 5.34
N LEU A 190 -10.87 -10.50 5.06
CA LEU A 190 -11.08 -11.80 4.44
C LEU A 190 -11.96 -12.72 5.31
N SER A 191 -11.73 -12.76 6.63
CA SER A 191 -12.55 -13.60 7.52
C SER A 191 -14.02 -13.19 7.50
N GLY A 192 -14.31 -11.89 7.39
CA GLY A 192 -15.68 -11.39 7.21
C GLY A 192 -16.31 -11.92 5.91
N VAL A 193 -15.59 -11.82 4.79
CA VAL A 193 -16.06 -12.31 3.49
C VAL A 193 -16.29 -13.82 3.49
N LEU A 194 -15.34 -14.60 4.01
CA LEU A 194 -15.45 -16.07 4.04
C LEU A 194 -16.58 -16.54 4.96
N ALA A 195 -16.92 -15.79 6.02
CA ALA A 195 -18.07 -16.09 6.88
C ALA A 195 -19.42 -15.96 6.16
N GLU A 196 -19.49 -15.16 5.09
CA GLU A 196 -20.69 -15.02 4.26
C GLU A 196 -20.75 -16.04 3.10
N LEU A 197 -19.70 -16.83 2.91
CA LEU A 197 -19.62 -17.85 1.86
C LEU A 197 -19.87 -19.25 2.44
N ASN A 198 -20.42 -20.14 1.63
CA ASN A 198 -20.59 -21.54 1.99
C ASN A 198 -19.28 -22.32 1.82
N VAL A 199 -18.26 -22.00 2.62
CA VAL A 199 -16.93 -22.65 2.58
C VAL A 199 -16.52 -23.19 3.94
N ARG A 200 -15.76 -24.28 3.92
CA ARG A 200 -15.04 -24.80 5.09
C ARG A 200 -13.66 -24.15 5.12
N VAL A 201 -13.39 -23.33 6.12
CA VAL A 201 -12.10 -22.64 6.25
C VAL A 201 -11.18 -23.42 7.17
N VAL A 202 -9.97 -23.68 6.70
CA VAL A 202 -8.83 -24.20 7.45
C VAL A 202 -7.85 -23.06 7.63
N GLU A 203 -8.01 -22.30 8.70
CA GLU A 203 -7.13 -21.18 9.03
C GLU A 203 -5.81 -21.71 9.60
N ARG A 204 -4.69 -21.21 9.10
CA ARG A 204 -3.34 -21.55 9.56
C ARG A 204 -2.58 -20.26 9.89
N PRO A 205 -2.58 -19.83 11.16
CA PRO A 205 -1.84 -18.63 11.57
C PRO A 205 -0.34 -18.81 11.33
N ILE A 206 0.31 -17.80 10.75
CA ILE A 206 1.76 -17.77 10.45
C ILE A 206 2.50 -16.59 11.10
N SER A 207 1.81 -15.74 11.84
CA SER A 207 2.39 -14.74 12.75
C SER A 207 3.50 -13.82 12.17
N ILE A 208 3.54 -13.61 10.86
CA ILE A 208 4.59 -12.84 10.17
C ILE A 208 4.65 -11.36 10.58
N LEU A 209 3.55 -10.84 11.13
CA LEU A 209 3.43 -9.48 11.68
C LEU A 209 3.56 -9.46 13.22
N GLY A 210 4.14 -10.51 13.81
CA GLY A 210 4.36 -10.60 15.24
C GLY A 210 3.13 -10.99 16.06
N SER A 211 2.11 -11.61 15.45
CA SER A 211 0.88 -12.00 16.16
C SER A 211 0.99 -13.28 16.99
N ARG A 212 2.19 -13.81 17.25
CA ARG A 212 2.39 -15.17 17.77
C ARG A 212 1.63 -15.44 19.08
N ALA A 213 1.77 -14.56 20.07
CA ALA A 213 1.06 -14.71 21.35
C ALA A 213 -0.47 -14.74 21.17
N LEU A 214 -1.00 -13.93 20.26
CA LEU A 214 -2.43 -13.93 19.93
C LEU A 214 -2.83 -15.23 19.22
N SER A 215 -2.00 -15.73 18.31
CA SER A 215 -2.20 -17.01 17.62
C SER A 215 -2.28 -18.18 18.60
N GLU A 216 -1.43 -18.20 19.63
CA GLU A 216 -1.43 -19.23 20.67
C GLU A 216 -2.70 -19.19 21.53
N LEU A 217 -3.13 -18.00 21.96
CA LEU A 217 -4.37 -17.82 22.71
C LEU A 217 -5.59 -18.31 21.92
N VAL A 218 -5.65 -18.02 20.62
CA VAL A 218 -6.72 -18.50 19.74
C VAL A 218 -6.65 -20.01 19.56
N TYR A 219 -5.49 -20.53 19.18
CA TYR A 219 -5.30 -21.93 18.83
C TYR A 219 -5.54 -22.86 20.03
N CYS A 220 -5.11 -22.45 21.22
CA CYS A 220 -5.27 -23.22 22.45
C CYS A 220 -6.60 -23.00 23.17
N ALA A 221 -7.46 -22.10 22.68
CA ALA A 221 -8.76 -21.87 23.30
C ALA A 221 -9.63 -23.14 23.27
N LYS A 222 -10.52 -23.27 24.27
CA LYS A 222 -11.52 -24.35 24.30
C LYS A 222 -12.41 -24.37 23.05
N ASP A 223 -12.68 -23.20 22.47
CA ASP A 223 -13.35 -23.02 21.19
C ASP A 223 -12.51 -22.10 20.29
N PRO A 224 -11.60 -22.67 19.48
CA PRO A 224 -10.70 -21.90 18.63
C PRO A 224 -11.45 -21.08 17.57
N ALA A 225 -12.59 -21.56 17.06
CA ALA A 225 -13.38 -20.85 16.05
C ALA A 225 -14.05 -19.59 16.64
N ARG A 226 -14.53 -19.67 17.89
CA ARG A 226 -15.00 -18.49 18.61
C ARG A 226 -13.86 -17.55 18.97
N ALA A 227 -12.73 -18.07 19.44
CA ALA A 227 -11.57 -17.25 19.79
C ALA A 227 -11.00 -16.50 18.56
N LEU A 228 -10.98 -17.13 17.39
CA LEU A 228 -10.56 -16.52 16.13
C LEU A 228 -11.40 -15.29 15.78
N ARG A 229 -12.73 -15.40 15.88
CA ARG A 229 -13.62 -14.26 15.61
C ARG A 229 -13.40 -13.10 16.57
N ARG A 230 -13.16 -13.42 17.85
CA ARG A 230 -12.83 -12.43 18.89
C ARG A 230 -11.49 -11.76 18.64
N ALA A 231 -10.47 -12.52 18.26
CA ALA A 231 -9.15 -11.99 17.89
C ALA A 231 -9.26 -10.99 16.73
N TYR A 232 -9.95 -11.36 15.66
CA TYR A 232 -10.19 -10.46 14.52
C TYR A 232 -11.10 -9.27 14.86
N ALA A 233 -11.96 -9.37 15.87
CA ALA A 233 -12.73 -8.24 16.38
C ALA A 233 -11.89 -7.27 17.24
N GLY A 234 -10.72 -7.70 17.70
CA GLY A 234 -9.88 -6.95 18.64
C GLY A 234 -10.27 -7.14 20.11
N ASP A 235 -11.05 -8.16 20.43
CA ASP A 235 -11.46 -8.47 21.79
C ASP A 235 -10.32 -9.08 22.61
N THR A 236 -10.34 -8.87 23.93
CA THR A 236 -9.46 -9.57 24.87
C THR A 236 -9.78 -11.06 24.93
N LEU A 237 -8.79 -11.93 24.76
CA LEU A 237 -8.95 -13.38 24.89
C LEU A 237 -8.62 -13.86 26.29
N GLU A 238 -9.29 -14.94 26.70
CA GLU A 238 -8.93 -15.63 27.93
C GLU A 238 -7.56 -16.31 27.78
N PRO A 239 -6.74 -16.36 28.84
CA PRO A 239 -5.51 -17.15 28.83
C PRO A 239 -5.79 -18.61 28.48
N ALA A 240 -5.03 -19.14 27.53
CA ALA A 240 -5.10 -20.54 27.13
C ALA A 240 -3.71 -21.03 26.76
N SER A 241 -3.42 -22.31 27.03
CA SER A 241 -2.15 -22.95 26.73
C SER A 241 -2.36 -24.42 26.37
N CYS A 242 -1.57 -24.89 25.41
CA CYS A 242 -1.60 -26.23 24.85
C CYS A 242 -0.28 -26.48 24.09
N ASP A 243 -0.12 -27.65 23.46
CA ASP A 243 0.99 -27.86 22.51
C ASP A 243 0.81 -27.00 21.25
N THR A 244 1.73 -26.08 21.01
CA THR A 244 1.72 -25.13 19.89
C THR A 244 2.63 -25.56 18.72
N SER A 245 3.19 -26.77 18.75
CA SER A 245 4.08 -27.29 17.69
C SER A 245 3.47 -27.21 16.27
N GLY A 246 2.14 -27.28 16.17
CA GLY A 246 1.40 -27.10 14.93
C GLY A 246 1.47 -25.68 14.36
N LEU A 247 1.51 -24.65 15.22
CA LEU A 247 1.70 -23.27 14.77
C LEU A 247 3.12 -23.07 14.23
N ASP A 248 4.14 -23.69 14.85
CA ASP A 248 5.51 -23.65 14.33
C ASP A 248 5.63 -24.33 12.97
N ALA A 249 4.85 -25.41 12.75
CA ALA A 249 4.78 -26.07 11.46
C ALA A 249 4.16 -25.15 10.38
N ASN A 250 3.18 -24.31 10.73
CA ASN A 250 2.63 -23.31 9.80
C ASN A 250 3.70 -22.31 9.37
N GLU A 251 4.43 -21.75 10.34
CA GLU A 251 5.43 -20.71 10.13
C GLU A 251 6.61 -21.24 9.30
N ARG A 252 7.07 -22.47 9.59
CA ARG A 252 8.10 -23.16 8.79
C ARG A 252 7.62 -23.43 7.37
N PHE A 253 6.38 -23.93 7.21
CA PHE A 253 5.82 -24.18 5.89
C PHE A 253 5.71 -22.89 5.07
N ALA A 254 5.23 -21.80 5.68
CA ALA A 254 5.12 -20.50 5.02
C ALA A 254 6.48 -20.00 4.54
N THR A 255 7.49 -20.05 5.42
CA THR A 255 8.86 -19.66 5.08
C THR A 255 9.44 -20.51 3.95
N ALA A 256 9.31 -21.83 4.03
CA ALA A 256 9.84 -22.75 3.02
C ALA A 256 9.20 -22.59 1.63
N ASN A 257 7.95 -22.13 1.58
CA ASN A 257 7.20 -21.92 0.34
C ASN A 257 7.19 -20.45 -0.13
N GLY A 258 7.96 -19.58 0.52
CA GLY A 258 8.09 -18.18 0.14
C GLY A 258 6.83 -17.34 0.38
N ILE A 259 5.98 -17.73 1.33
CA ILE A 259 4.84 -16.91 1.75
C ILE A 259 5.37 -15.71 2.53
N ALA A 260 5.48 -14.57 1.86
CA ALA A 260 6.04 -13.33 2.40
C ALA A 260 4.97 -12.34 2.91
N GLY A 261 3.69 -12.69 2.86
CA GLY A 261 2.60 -11.82 3.30
C GLY A 261 1.30 -12.58 3.55
N THR A 262 0.35 -11.91 4.21
CA THR A 262 -0.96 -12.47 4.55
C THR A 262 -2.09 -11.55 4.08
N PRO A 263 -3.27 -12.08 3.71
CA PRO A 263 -3.61 -13.50 3.65
C PRO A 263 -3.10 -14.20 2.39
N VAL A 264 -2.88 -15.51 2.45
CA VAL A 264 -2.77 -16.40 1.28
C VAL A 264 -3.90 -17.43 1.34
N ILE A 265 -4.65 -17.56 0.24
CA ILE A 265 -5.83 -18.43 0.14
C ILE A 265 -5.48 -19.56 -0.82
N VAL A 266 -5.66 -20.80 -0.39
CA VAL A 266 -5.32 -22.00 -1.17
C VAL A 266 -6.54 -22.91 -1.25
N ARG A 267 -6.92 -23.32 -2.47
CA ARG A 267 -7.97 -24.33 -2.68
C ARG A 267 -7.45 -25.74 -2.43
N SER A 268 -8.35 -26.71 -2.43
CA SER A 268 -8.01 -28.14 -2.32
C SER A 268 -7.13 -28.67 -3.46
N ASP A 269 -7.21 -28.08 -4.65
CA ASP A 269 -6.38 -28.44 -5.81
C ASP A 269 -5.05 -27.69 -5.86
N GLY A 270 -4.73 -26.92 -4.81
CA GLY A 270 -3.47 -26.20 -4.68
C GLY A 270 -3.44 -24.86 -5.39
N ALA A 271 -4.44 -24.48 -6.19
CA ALA A 271 -4.50 -23.13 -6.73
C ALA A 271 -4.52 -22.12 -5.57
N MET A 272 -3.63 -21.12 -5.62
CA MET A 272 -3.56 -20.10 -4.58
C MET A 272 -3.64 -18.67 -5.08
N ILE A 273 -4.18 -17.81 -4.22
CA ILE A 273 -4.21 -16.36 -4.38
C ILE A 273 -3.48 -15.73 -3.20
N GLU A 274 -2.54 -14.84 -3.51
CA GLU A 274 -1.93 -13.94 -2.54
C GLU A 274 -2.75 -12.65 -2.39
N GLY A 275 -2.98 -12.27 -1.14
CA GLY A 275 -3.72 -11.08 -0.74
C GLY A 275 -5.23 -11.25 -0.73
N PHE A 276 -5.90 -10.26 -0.15
CA PHE A 276 -7.36 -10.19 -0.09
C PHE A 276 -8.00 -10.07 -1.48
N ARG A 277 -9.20 -10.62 -1.63
CA ARG A 277 -10.09 -10.41 -2.78
C ARG A 277 -11.52 -10.18 -2.30
N PRO A 278 -12.34 -9.36 -3.00
CA PRO A 278 -13.75 -9.18 -2.69
C PRO A 278 -14.56 -10.48 -2.83
N LYS A 279 -15.75 -10.50 -2.21
CA LYS A 279 -16.64 -11.66 -2.13
C LYS A 279 -16.96 -12.26 -3.49
N GLU A 280 -17.31 -11.43 -4.48
CA GLU A 280 -17.71 -11.86 -5.82
C GLU A 280 -16.54 -12.55 -6.54
N THR A 281 -15.34 -11.98 -6.41
CA THR A 281 -14.11 -12.55 -6.99
C THR A 281 -13.78 -13.88 -6.34
N LEU A 282 -13.84 -13.99 -5.00
CA LEU A 282 -13.58 -15.24 -4.29
C LEU A 282 -14.62 -16.30 -4.65
N ALA A 283 -15.90 -15.96 -4.62
CA ALA A 283 -16.98 -16.88 -4.98
C ALA A 283 -16.84 -17.42 -6.40
N ALA A 284 -16.40 -16.59 -7.36
CA ALA A 284 -16.11 -17.04 -8.72
C ALA A 284 -14.89 -17.97 -8.78
N TRP A 285 -13.79 -17.59 -8.12
CA TRP A 285 -12.55 -18.36 -8.13
C TRP A 285 -12.69 -19.73 -7.45
N LEU A 286 -13.51 -19.83 -6.41
CA LEU A 286 -13.77 -21.08 -5.69
C LEU A 286 -14.52 -22.12 -6.53
N LYS A 287 -15.33 -21.70 -7.50
CA LYS A 287 -15.99 -22.61 -8.46
C LYS A 287 -15.01 -23.30 -9.42
N GLY A 288 -13.78 -22.79 -9.51
CA GLY A 288 -12.74 -23.37 -10.35
C GLY A 288 -12.03 -24.59 -9.77
N ALA A 289 -12.33 -24.98 -8.52
CA ALA A 289 -11.85 -26.25 -7.96
C ALA A 289 -12.55 -27.39 -8.70
N ARG A 290 -11.83 -28.07 -9.58
CA ARG A 290 -12.32 -29.25 -10.31
C ARG A 290 -11.78 -30.52 -9.68
#